data_AF-A0AAW1RDI2-F1
#
_entry.id   AF-A0AAW1RDI2-F1
#
_cell.length_a   1.000
_cell.length_b   1.000
_cell.length_c   1.000
_cell.angle_alpha   90.00
_cell.angle_beta   90.00
_cell.angle_gamma   90.00
#
_symmetry.space_group_name_H-M   'P 1'
#
loop_
_entity.id
_entity.type
_entity.pdbx_description
1 polymer ?
#
loop_
_entity_poly.entity_id
_entity_poly.type
_entity_poly.pdbx_seq_one_letter_code
_entity_poly.pdbx_strand_id
1 'polypeptide(L)'
;MHPDISRFPATEFYKGQLKDAAGMAKETARPWSKYKCFGPLAFYDVPGKEETPEGKVSKQNTVEAEVVLLILGKLLSRFPQLKEQQNIGIISPYKAQVKLLQEHLKELGAHKSAVDVASIDGFQGREKDIIIFSTVRSKAGKSIGFVADERRINVGLTRARTSLIVVGNAKALKGDAHWGSLVQHCLLTNRLWCPTKPLAPYIEKAVTGVVKPLKPPPSVQQWQPEAEPDVYSDDEAYSDTERMPEGQHPGVGDAAKQAARYAPPSQTGPEVSSRPNRKRGRHVQ
;
A
#
# COMPACT_ATOMS: atom_id res chain seq x y z
N MET A 1 7.77 -2.42 -8.05
CA MET A 1 7.54 -1.28 -7.12
C MET A 1 8.79 -0.40 -7.14
N HIS A 2 8.67 0.90 -6.92
CA HIS A 2 9.85 1.77 -6.85
C HIS A 2 10.74 1.38 -5.64
N PRO A 3 12.08 1.33 -5.78
CA PRO A 3 12.99 0.88 -4.71
C PRO A 3 12.85 1.63 -3.38
N ASP A 4 12.61 2.94 -3.44
CA ASP A 4 12.33 3.76 -2.25
C ASP A 4 11.06 3.37 -1.48
N ILE A 5 10.13 2.64 -2.10
CA ILE A 5 8.94 2.10 -1.43
C ILE A 5 9.25 0.71 -0.91
N SER A 6 9.81 -0.18 -1.75
CA SER A 6 10.05 -1.59 -1.42
C SER A 6 11.13 -1.78 -0.36
N ARG A 7 12.09 -0.84 -0.24
CA ARG A 7 13.18 -0.91 0.73
C ARG A 7 12.70 -1.13 2.16
N PHE A 8 11.67 -0.40 2.60
CA PHE A 8 11.18 -0.56 3.97
C PHE A 8 10.53 -1.92 4.19
N PRO A 9 9.48 -2.34 3.43
CA PRO A 9 8.89 -3.65 3.60
C PRO A 9 9.88 -4.80 3.44
N ALA A 10 10.79 -4.73 2.46
CA ALA A 10 11.79 -5.78 2.23
C ALA A 10 12.67 -6.01 3.45
N THR A 11 13.10 -4.94 4.13
CA THR A 11 13.93 -5.05 5.33
C THR A 11 13.10 -5.39 6.57
N GLU A 12 11.95 -4.74 6.76
CA GLU A 12 11.12 -4.87 7.95
C GLU A 12 10.41 -6.24 8.04
N PHE A 13 9.80 -6.71 6.95
CA PHE A 13 8.93 -7.90 6.95
C PHE A 13 9.54 -9.12 6.25
N TYR A 14 10.60 -8.93 5.45
CA TYR A 14 11.21 -10.01 4.66
C TYR A 14 12.70 -10.20 4.94
N LYS A 15 13.23 -9.63 6.04
CA LYS A 15 14.63 -9.79 6.47
C LYS A 15 15.66 -9.45 5.37
N GLY A 16 15.30 -8.53 4.47
CA GLY A 16 16.10 -8.13 3.31
C GLY A 16 16.19 -9.17 2.18
N GLN A 17 15.41 -10.25 2.22
CA GLN A 17 15.43 -11.30 1.21
C GLN A 17 14.68 -10.91 -0.07
N LEU A 18 13.68 -10.02 0.04
CA LEU A 18 12.97 -9.48 -1.10
C LEU A 18 13.86 -8.48 -1.87
N LYS A 19 14.11 -8.75 -3.15
CA LYS A 19 14.97 -7.93 -4.02
C LYS A 19 14.16 -7.26 -5.13
N ASP A 20 14.54 -6.03 -5.46
CA ASP A 20 14.00 -5.35 -6.64
C ASP A 20 14.63 -5.90 -7.92
N ALA A 21 13.83 -5.96 -8.99
CA ALA A 21 14.35 -6.22 -10.33
C ALA A 21 15.28 -5.08 -10.79
N ALA A 22 16.23 -5.41 -11.67
CA ALA A 22 17.14 -4.41 -12.23
C ALA A 22 16.37 -3.32 -12.97
N GLY A 23 16.75 -2.04 -12.77
CA GLY A 23 16.12 -0.92 -13.47
C GLY A 23 14.79 -0.41 -12.90
N MET A 24 14.29 -0.97 -11.78
CA MET A 24 13.00 -0.57 -11.20
C MET A 24 12.83 0.93 -10.95
N ALA A 25 13.89 1.62 -10.52
CA ALA A 25 13.83 3.07 -10.33
C ALA A 25 13.53 3.84 -11.63
N LYS A 26 14.02 3.35 -12.78
CA LYS A 26 13.76 3.97 -14.09
C LYS A 26 12.36 3.64 -14.60
N GLU A 27 11.92 2.39 -14.46
CA GLU A 27 10.59 1.95 -14.94
C GLU A 27 9.43 2.56 -14.15
N THR A 28 9.65 2.79 -12.86
CA THR A 28 8.66 3.41 -11.96
C THR A 28 8.80 4.92 -11.85
N ALA A 29 9.71 5.53 -12.61
CA ALA A 29 9.82 6.97 -12.70
C ALA A 29 8.56 7.56 -13.34
N ARG A 30 8.04 8.63 -12.72
CA ARG A 30 6.85 9.35 -13.18
C ARG A 30 7.07 10.86 -13.11
N PRO A 31 6.29 11.68 -13.84
CA PRO A 31 6.43 13.14 -13.81
C PRO A 31 6.30 13.75 -12.42
N TRP A 32 5.53 13.12 -11.51
CA TRP A 32 5.37 13.56 -10.13
C TRP A 32 6.53 13.18 -9.21
N SER A 33 7.35 12.18 -9.56
CA SER A 33 8.48 11.72 -8.75
C SER A 33 9.52 12.81 -8.48
N LYS A 34 9.57 13.86 -9.30
CA LYS A 34 10.45 15.03 -9.09
C LYS A 34 10.05 15.91 -7.90
N TYR A 35 8.79 15.83 -7.46
CA TYR A 35 8.29 16.54 -6.30
C TYR A 35 8.44 15.62 -5.10
N LYS A 36 9.36 15.91 -4.17
CA LYS A 36 9.56 15.06 -2.98
C LYS A 36 8.28 14.84 -2.17
N CYS A 37 7.35 15.78 -2.20
CA CYS A 37 6.05 15.71 -1.53
C CYS A 37 5.09 14.68 -2.17
N PHE A 38 5.33 14.31 -3.43
CA PHE A 38 4.65 13.25 -4.17
C PHE A 38 5.62 12.13 -4.57
N GLY A 39 6.81 12.13 -3.97
CA GLY A 39 7.88 11.23 -4.33
C GLY A 39 7.49 9.76 -4.10
N PRO A 40 8.41 8.84 -4.41
CA PRO A 40 8.14 7.43 -4.23
C PRO A 40 7.63 7.06 -2.84
N LEU A 41 8.18 7.68 -1.80
CA LEU A 41 7.70 7.56 -0.44
C LEU A 41 7.67 8.95 0.21
N ALA A 42 6.55 9.30 0.83
CA ALA A 42 6.35 10.49 1.63
C ALA A 42 5.46 10.17 2.83
N PHE A 43 5.80 10.68 4.02
CA PHE A 43 4.98 10.60 5.22
C PHE A 43 4.60 12.00 5.65
N TYR A 44 3.32 12.29 5.84
CA TYR A 44 2.79 13.54 6.37
C TYR A 44 2.37 13.33 7.83
N ASP A 45 3.13 13.92 8.75
CA ASP A 45 2.84 13.97 10.19
C ASP A 45 1.74 14.99 10.47
N VAL A 46 0.52 14.49 10.60
CA VAL A 46 -0.69 15.29 10.80
C VAL A 46 -1.16 15.13 12.25
N PRO A 47 -1.10 16.20 13.08
CA PRO A 47 -1.58 16.18 14.45
C PRO A 47 -3.11 16.34 14.54
N GLY A 48 -3.85 15.61 13.70
CA GLY A 48 -5.30 15.51 13.76
C GLY A 48 -5.76 14.66 14.94
N LYS A 49 -7.01 14.82 15.39
CA LYS A 49 -7.59 14.01 16.46
C LYS A 49 -8.48 12.91 15.87
N GLU A 50 -8.29 11.69 16.34
CA GLU A 50 -9.20 10.57 16.04
C GLU A 50 -10.55 10.77 16.73
N GLU A 51 -11.62 10.48 16.00
CA GLU A 51 -13.00 10.64 16.44
C GLU A 51 -13.81 9.41 16.05
N THR A 52 -14.87 9.13 16.80
CA THR A 52 -15.89 8.13 16.44
C THR A 52 -17.16 8.89 16.11
N PRO A 53 -17.68 8.83 14.87
CA PRO A 53 -18.93 9.51 14.52
C PRO A 53 -20.10 9.02 15.38
N GLU A 54 -21.09 9.88 15.60
CA GLU A 54 -22.28 9.53 16.38
C GLU A 54 -23.01 8.32 15.78
N GLY A 55 -23.37 7.36 16.64
CA GLY A 55 -24.02 6.11 16.22
C GLY A 55 -23.14 5.17 15.38
N LYS A 56 -21.81 5.37 15.36
CA LYS A 56 -20.84 4.48 14.69
C LYS A 56 -19.85 3.89 15.69
N VAL A 57 -19.21 2.79 15.29
CA VAL A 57 -18.16 2.10 16.07
C VAL A 57 -16.76 2.27 15.48
N SER A 58 -16.67 2.73 14.22
CA SER A 58 -15.41 2.91 13.49
C SER A 58 -14.88 4.33 13.62
N LYS A 59 -13.56 4.51 13.54
CA LYS A 59 -12.88 5.79 13.76
C LYS A 59 -12.64 6.55 12.46
N GLN A 60 -12.55 7.87 12.57
CA GLN A 60 -12.15 8.77 11.50
C GLN A 60 -11.22 9.87 12.02
N ASN A 61 -10.56 10.59 11.11
CA ASN A 61 -9.74 11.75 11.40
C ASN A 61 -9.95 12.77 10.29
N THR A 62 -10.69 13.84 10.61
CA THR A 62 -11.11 14.87 9.65
C THR A 62 -9.94 15.71 9.14
N VAL A 63 -8.92 15.93 9.97
CA VAL A 63 -7.71 16.68 9.58
C VAL A 63 -6.83 15.84 8.65
N GLU A 64 -6.69 14.53 8.91
CA GLU A 64 -6.04 13.64 7.94
C GLU A 64 -6.80 13.62 6.60
N ALA A 65 -8.13 13.54 6.65
CA ALA A 65 -8.95 13.56 5.44
C ALA A 65 -8.77 14.86 4.64
N GLU A 66 -8.69 16.01 5.32
CA GLU A 66 -8.38 17.30 4.68
C GLU A 66 -7.01 17.27 3.98
N VAL A 67 -5.97 16.78 4.65
CA VAL A 67 -4.62 16.67 4.06
C VAL A 67 -4.61 15.73 2.86
N VAL A 68 -5.27 14.57 2.96
CA VAL A 68 -5.42 13.61 1.86
C VAL A 68 -6.06 14.28 0.63
N LEU A 69 -7.16 15.01 0.83
CA LEU A 69 -7.88 15.68 -0.25
C LEU A 69 -7.08 16.83 -0.86
N LEU A 70 -6.34 17.59 -0.06
CA LEU A 70 -5.44 18.64 -0.55
C LEU A 70 -4.30 18.07 -1.39
N ILE A 71 -3.67 16.97 -0.93
CA ILE A 71 -2.63 16.25 -1.69
C ILE A 71 -3.21 15.75 -3.01
N LEU A 72 -4.37 15.09 -2.97
CA LEU A 72 -5.05 14.60 -4.18
C LEU A 72 -5.38 15.74 -5.15
N GLY A 73 -5.96 16.84 -4.67
CA GLY A 73 -6.30 17.99 -5.50
C GLY A 73 -5.07 18.61 -6.17
N LYS A 74 -3.93 18.65 -5.47
CA LYS A 74 -2.66 19.13 -6.05
C LYS A 74 -2.08 18.14 -7.05
N LEU A 75 -2.14 16.84 -6.81
CA LEU A 75 -1.77 15.83 -7.80
C LEU A 75 -2.60 15.96 -9.08
N LEU A 76 -3.93 15.97 -8.96
CA LEU A 76 -4.84 16.01 -10.11
C LEU A 76 -4.81 17.33 -10.88
N SER A 77 -4.52 18.45 -10.22
CA SER A 77 -4.36 19.75 -10.90
C SER A 77 -3.03 19.87 -11.62
N ARG A 78 -1.94 19.32 -11.06
CA ARG A 78 -0.59 19.37 -11.66
C ARG A 78 -0.40 18.32 -12.75
N PHE A 79 -1.11 17.20 -12.64
CA PHE A 79 -1.03 16.05 -13.55
C PHE A 79 -2.43 15.62 -14.00
N PRO A 80 -3.10 16.38 -14.89
CA PRO A 80 -4.47 16.10 -15.31
C PRO A 80 -4.68 14.70 -15.90
N GLN A 81 -3.65 14.10 -16.50
CA GLN A 81 -3.70 12.73 -17.04
C GLN A 81 -4.06 11.67 -15.98
N LEU A 82 -3.83 11.96 -14.69
CA LEU A 82 -4.25 11.08 -13.59
C LEU A 82 -5.78 11.00 -13.42
N LYS A 83 -6.55 11.91 -14.04
CA LYS A 83 -8.02 11.88 -14.01
C LYS A 83 -8.60 10.85 -14.98
N GLU A 84 -7.85 10.49 -16.01
CA GLU A 84 -8.28 9.58 -17.07
C GLU A 84 -7.88 8.12 -16.77
N GLN A 85 -6.94 7.94 -15.85
CA GLN A 85 -6.39 6.65 -15.48
C GLN A 85 -6.82 6.33 -14.06
N GLN A 86 -7.37 5.13 -13.83
CA GLN A 86 -7.67 4.62 -12.48
C GLN A 86 -6.40 4.26 -11.72
N ASN A 87 -5.48 5.21 -11.57
CA ASN A 87 -4.10 5.01 -11.11
C ASN A 87 -3.87 5.49 -9.68
N ILE A 88 -4.90 6.02 -9.01
CA ILE A 88 -4.83 6.48 -7.63
C ILE A 88 -5.74 5.62 -6.75
N GLY A 89 -5.20 5.13 -5.64
CA GLY A 89 -5.95 4.53 -4.55
C GLY A 89 -5.80 5.33 -3.27
N ILE A 90 -6.87 5.44 -2.49
CA ILE A 90 -6.84 5.96 -1.12
C ILE A 90 -7.30 4.82 -0.21
N ILE A 91 -6.45 4.45 0.73
CA ILE A 91 -6.72 3.34 1.65
C ILE A 91 -6.69 3.80 3.10
N SER A 92 -7.53 3.17 3.91
CA SER A 92 -7.51 3.36 5.36
C SER A 92 -7.95 2.07 6.07
N PRO A 93 -7.42 1.77 7.26
CA PRO A 93 -7.88 0.66 8.07
C PRO A 93 -9.31 0.82 8.60
N TYR A 94 -9.87 2.03 8.60
CA TYR A 94 -11.16 2.33 9.24
C TYR A 94 -12.26 2.62 8.23
N LYS A 95 -13.36 1.85 8.31
CA LYS A 95 -14.55 2.03 7.46
C LYS A 95 -15.16 3.43 7.55
N ALA A 96 -15.15 4.06 8.74
CA ALA A 96 -15.64 5.44 8.89
C ALA A 96 -14.77 6.46 8.13
N GLN A 97 -13.44 6.32 8.17
CA GLN A 97 -12.53 7.15 7.37
C GLN A 97 -12.72 6.94 5.86
N VAL A 98 -12.88 5.70 5.42
CA VAL A 98 -13.17 5.37 4.02
C VAL A 98 -14.45 6.07 3.56
N LYS A 99 -15.51 5.97 4.36
CA LYS A 99 -16.80 6.61 4.06
C LYS A 99 -16.68 8.14 4.00
N LEU A 100 -16.01 8.75 4.97
CA LEU A 100 -15.77 10.20 5.01
C LEU A 100 -15.06 10.69 3.73
N LEU A 101 -14.00 9.98 3.31
CA LEU A 101 -13.26 10.32 2.10
C LEU A 101 -14.10 10.15 0.84
N GLN A 102 -14.90 9.08 0.76
CA GLN A 102 -15.83 8.86 -0.37
C GLN A 102 -16.89 9.98 -0.47
N GLU A 103 -17.42 10.43 0.67
CA GLU A 103 -18.41 11.52 0.73
C GLU A 103 -17.81 12.84 0.25
N HIS A 104 -16.65 13.25 0.79
CA HIS A 104 -15.97 14.46 0.33
C HIS A 104 -15.58 14.41 -1.16
N LEU A 105 -15.13 13.25 -1.67
CA LEU A 105 -14.82 13.13 -3.09
C LEU A 105 -16.06 13.29 -3.98
N LYS A 106 -17.22 12.79 -3.52
CA LYS A 106 -18.49 12.97 -4.21
C LYS A 106 -18.89 14.45 -4.27
N GLU A 107 -18.69 15.19 -3.18
CA GLU A 107 -18.98 16.63 -3.10
C GLU A 107 -18.08 17.47 -4.01
N LEU A 108 -16.80 17.11 -4.11
CA LEU A 108 -15.84 17.80 -4.98
C LEU A 108 -16.10 17.58 -6.48
N GLY A 109 -17.13 16.81 -6.85
CA GLY A 109 -17.37 16.39 -8.23
C GLY A 109 -16.20 15.60 -8.81
N ALA A 110 -15.30 15.09 -7.94
CA ALA A 110 -14.12 14.38 -8.36
C ALA A 110 -14.57 13.14 -9.13
N HIS A 111 -13.94 12.90 -10.28
CA HIS A 111 -14.25 11.80 -11.17
C HIS A 111 -14.24 10.49 -10.37
N LYS A 112 -15.43 9.96 -10.05
CA LYS A 112 -15.60 8.62 -9.45
C LYS A 112 -14.85 7.54 -10.24
N SER A 113 -14.52 7.83 -11.50
CA SER A 113 -13.75 6.95 -12.39
C SER A 113 -12.23 7.06 -12.25
N ALA A 114 -11.65 7.95 -11.42
CA ALA A 114 -10.19 8.17 -11.36
C ALA A 114 -9.54 7.66 -10.07
N VAL A 115 -10.27 7.64 -8.96
CA VAL A 115 -9.73 7.38 -7.62
C VAL A 115 -10.54 6.29 -6.93
N ASP A 116 -9.87 5.21 -6.55
CA ASP A 116 -10.48 4.15 -5.74
C ASP A 116 -10.30 4.47 -4.26
N VAL A 117 -11.37 4.43 -3.46
CA VAL A 117 -11.28 4.58 -2.00
C VAL A 117 -11.87 3.34 -1.33
N ALA A 118 -11.06 2.65 -0.53
CA ALA A 118 -11.45 1.40 0.10
C ALA A 118 -10.65 1.12 1.39
N SER A 119 -11.09 0.14 2.17
CA SER A 119 -10.28 -0.37 3.27
C SER A 119 -9.06 -1.14 2.76
N ILE A 120 -8.08 -1.41 3.63
CA ILE A 120 -6.92 -2.25 3.30
C ILE A 120 -7.37 -3.62 2.78
N ASP A 121 -8.28 -4.28 3.49
CA ASP A 121 -8.81 -5.60 3.11
C ASP A 121 -9.61 -5.50 1.79
N GLY A 122 -10.40 -4.44 1.62
CA GLY A 122 -11.11 -4.17 0.37
C GLY A 122 -10.18 -3.89 -0.81
N PHE A 123 -8.91 -3.55 -0.57
CA PHE A 123 -7.88 -3.29 -1.58
C PHE A 123 -6.98 -4.50 -1.87
N GLN A 124 -7.25 -5.66 -1.25
CA GLN A 124 -6.43 -6.84 -1.42
C GLN A 124 -6.39 -7.31 -2.89
N GLY A 125 -5.20 -7.72 -3.35
CA GLY A 125 -4.99 -8.17 -4.73
C GLY A 125 -4.99 -7.05 -5.79
N ARG A 126 -5.21 -5.79 -5.38
CA ARG A 126 -5.13 -4.62 -6.27
C ARG A 126 -3.85 -3.84 -6.02
N GLU A 127 -3.36 -3.15 -7.04
CA GLU A 127 -2.25 -2.21 -6.95
C GLU A 127 -2.55 -0.95 -7.77
N LYS A 128 -1.91 0.16 -7.43
CA LYS A 128 -2.05 1.45 -8.12
C LYS A 128 -0.70 2.12 -8.28
N ASP A 129 -0.58 3.00 -9.26
CA ASP A 129 0.62 3.81 -9.41
C ASP A 129 0.83 4.72 -8.19
N ILE A 130 -0.24 5.30 -7.64
CA ILE A 130 -0.22 6.15 -6.44
C ILE A 130 -1.16 5.57 -5.38
N ILE A 131 -0.68 5.42 -4.15
CA ILE A 131 -1.49 5.12 -2.97
C ILE A 131 -1.35 6.24 -1.94
N ILE A 132 -2.47 6.73 -1.43
CA ILE A 132 -2.52 7.58 -0.24
C ILE A 132 -3.10 6.76 0.92
N PHE A 133 -2.31 6.55 1.97
CA PHE A 133 -2.70 5.77 3.14
C PHE A 133 -3.03 6.72 4.29
N SER A 134 -4.28 6.76 4.76
CA SER A 134 -4.67 7.48 6.00
C SER A 134 -4.74 6.53 7.20
N THR A 135 -3.91 6.79 8.21
CA THR A 135 -3.75 5.91 9.40
C THR A 135 -4.79 6.16 10.49
N VAL A 136 -5.42 7.34 10.52
CA VAL A 136 -6.46 7.81 11.44
C VAL A 136 -6.01 8.03 12.89
N ARG A 137 -5.22 7.11 13.44
CA ARG A 137 -4.92 7.06 14.88
C ARG A 137 -4.08 8.23 15.34
N SER A 138 -4.48 8.83 16.45
CA SER A 138 -3.85 10.03 17.00
C SER A 138 -3.53 9.97 18.50
N LYS A 139 -3.94 8.90 19.18
CA LYS A 139 -3.68 8.71 20.62
C LYS A 139 -2.41 7.89 20.82
N ALA A 140 -1.46 8.47 21.54
CA ALA A 140 -0.28 7.74 22.01
C ALA A 140 -0.70 6.75 23.11
N GLY A 141 -0.43 5.46 22.91
CA GLY A 141 -0.75 4.38 23.84
C GLY A 141 -0.26 3.03 23.29
N LYS A 142 -0.25 1.98 24.11
CA LYS A 142 0.29 0.66 23.76
C LYS A 142 -0.43 -0.05 22.61
N SER A 143 -1.59 0.43 22.17
CA SER A 143 -2.34 -0.17 21.06
C SER A 143 -2.87 0.89 20.10
N ILE A 144 -2.26 0.96 18.92
CA ILE A 144 -2.83 1.66 17.75
C ILE A 144 -3.92 0.82 17.07
N GLY A 145 -4.44 -0.22 17.74
CA GLY A 145 -5.58 -1.03 17.32
C GLY A 145 -5.35 -1.71 15.98
N PHE A 146 -6.36 -1.75 15.12
CA PHE A 146 -6.34 -2.39 13.79
C PHE A 146 -5.18 -1.98 12.87
N VAL A 147 -4.54 -0.82 13.12
CA VAL A 147 -3.38 -0.39 12.34
C VAL A 147 -2.09 -1.15 12.73
N ALA A 148 -2.03 -1.76 13.93
CA ALA A 148 -0.88 -2.53 14.42
C ALA A 148 -0.73 -3.92 13.78
N ASP A 149 -1.73 -4.36 13.01
CA ASP A 149 -1.68 -5.65 12.33
C ASP A 149 -0.60 -5.62 11.24
N GLU A 150 0.52 -6.30 11.49
CA GLU A 150 1.68 -6.38 10.61
C GLU A 150 1.30 -6.76 9.17
N ARG A 151 0.38 -7.74 9.00
CA ARG A 151 -0.07 -8.19 7.68
C ARG A 151 -0.75 -7.05 6.95
N ARG A 152 -1.59 -6.28 7.64
CA ARG A 152 -2.28 -5.12 7.06
C ARG A 152 -1.34 -3.94 6.79
N ILE A 153 -0.33 -3.73 7.64
CA ILE A 153 0.74 -2.75 7.38
C ILE A 153 1.46 -3.13 6.08
N ASN A 154 1.98 -4.36 6.00
CA ASN A 154 2.70 -4.85 4.83
C ASN A 154 1.83 -4.80 3.57
N VAL A 155 0.57 -5.27 3.63
CA VAL A 155 -0.36 -5.16 2.50
C VAL A 155 -0.54 -3.71 2.08
N GLY A 156 -0.86 -2.80 2.99
CA GLY A 156 -1.11 -1.39 2.68
C GLY A 156 0.11 -0.67 2.11
N LEU A 157 1.30 -0.87 2.69
CA LEU A 157 2.56 -0.28 2.21
C LEU A 157 2.98 -0.84 0.84
N THR A 158 2.54 -2.06 0.49
CA THR A 158 2.91 -2.70 -0.78
C THR A 158 1.90 -2.49 -1.92
N ARG A 159 0.84 -1.71 -1.73
CA ARG A 159 -0.17 -1.44 -2.79
C ARG A 159 0.31 -0.44 -3.85
N ALA A 160 1.37 0.34 -3.56
CA ALA A 160 1.86 1.40 -4.42
C ALA A 160 2.95 0.92 -5.38
N ARG A 161 2.84 1.25 -6.67
CA ARG A 161 3.90 0.97 -7.65
C ARG A 161 4.93 2.09 -7.75
N THR A 162 4.48 3.35 -7.74
CA THR A 162 5.33 4.52 -8.05
C THR A 162 5.39 5.57 -6.94
N SER A 163 4.30 5.78 -6.18
CA SER A 163 4.26 6.72 -5.06
C SER A 163 3.37 6.21 -3.92
N LEU A 164 3.92 6.14 -2.72
CA LEU A 164 3.23 5.87 -1.47
C LEU A 164 3.26 7.12 -0.59
N ILE A 165 2.08 7.67 -0.31
CA ILE A 165 1.91 8.85 0.55
C ILE A 165 1.18 8.41 1.80
N VAL A 166 1.88 8.36 2.93
CA VAL A 166 1.28 8.05 4.23
C VAL A 166 0.86 9.35 4.91
N VAL A 167 -0.35 9.41 5.45
CA VAL A 167 -0.90 10.52 6.22
C VAL A 167 -1.29 9.98 7.58
N GLY A 168 -0.68 10.49 8.64
CA GLY A 168 -0.87 9.96 9.97
C GLY A 168 -0.20 10.76 11.06
N ASN A 169 -0.47 10.43 12.32
CA ASN A 169 0.15 11.08 13.46
C ASN A 169 1.44 10.33 13.85
N ALA A 170 2.60 10.90 13.56
CA ALA A 170 3.89 10.25 13.80
C ALA A 170 4.10 9.93 15.29
N LYS A 171 3.63 10.79 16.20
CA LYS A 171 3.75 10.56 17.65
C LYS A 171 2.90 9.39 18.11
N ALA A 172 1.68 9.24 17.60
CA ALA A 172 0.79 8.14 17.95
C ALA A 172 1.30 6.80 17.39
N LEU A 173 1.79 6.82 16.14
CA LEU A 173 2.30 5.65 15.43
C LEU A 173 3.61 5.10 16.00
N LYS A 174 4.46 5.96 16.60
CA LYS A 174 5.70 5.54 17.27
C LYS A 174 5.51 4.57 18.46
N GLY A 175 4.28 4.40 18.95
CA GLY A 175 3.99 3.41 19.99
C GLY A 175 3.97 1.96 19.50
N ASP A 176 3.98 1.74 18.18
CA ASP A 176 4.03 0.44 17.52
C ASP A 176 5.39 0.23 16.85
N ALA A 177 5.93 -0.99 16.89
CA ALA A 177 7.27 -1.29 16.41
C ALA A 177 7.43 -1.00 14.91
N HIS A 178 6.52 -1.54 14.08
CA HIS A 178 6.62 -1.43 12.63
C HIS A 178 6.30 0.00 12.15
N TRP A 179 5.28 0.64 12.72
CA TRP A 179 5.00 2.04 12.36
C TRP A 179 6.05 3.00 12.89
N GLY A 180 6.58 2.79 14.09
CA GLY A 180 7.70 3.54 14.63
C GLY A 180 8.93 3.44 13.73
N SER A 181 9.25 2.22 13.30
CA SER A 181 10.30 1.92 12.33
C SER A 181 10.07 2.66 11.00
N LEU A 182 8.84 2.66 10.45
CA LEU A 182 8.51 3.39 9.22
C LEU A 182 8.67 4.91 9.38
N VAL A 183 8.20 5.48 10.50
CA VAL A 183 8.34 6.91 10.79
C VAL A 183 9.81 7.30 10.88
N GLN A 184 10.63 6.49 11.55
CA GLN A 184 12.08 6.70 11.65
C GLN A 184 12.77 6.58 10.29
N HIS A 185 12.40 5.57 9.49
CA HIS A 185 12.88 5.40 8.12
C HIS A 185 12.58 6.64 7.27
N CYS A 186 11.35 7.16 7.33
CA CYS A 186 10.95 8.36 6.62
C CYS A 186 11.72 9.61 7.09
N LEU A 187 11.97 9.76 8.39
CA LEU A 187 12.75 10.86 8.93
C LEU A 187 14.20 10.83 8.41
N LEU A 188 14.87 9.68 8.52
CA LEU A 188 16.27 9.52 8.14
C LEU A 188 16.50 9.65 6.63
N THR A 189 15.50 9.31 5.82
CA THR A 189 15.56 9.43 4.36
C THR A 189 15.03 10.76 3.83
N ASN A 190 14.75 11.74 4.70
CA ASN A 190 14.19 13.06 4.36
C ASN A 190 12.85 12.96 3.59
N ARG A 191 11.93 12.15 4.10
CA ARG A 191 10.59 11.88 3.55
C ARG A 191 9.45 12.24 4.51
N LEU A 192 9.77 12.67 5.72
CA LEU A 192 8.79 13.09 6.73
C LEU A 192 8.43 14.58 6.56
N TRP A 193 7.15 14.90 6.37
CA TRP A 193 6.60 16.24 6.20
C TRP A 193 5.75 16.60 7.42
N CYS A 194 5.83 17.84 7.89
CA CYS A 194 5.09 18.31 9.07
C CYS A 194 4.17 19.48 8.69
N PRO A 195 2.99 19.20 8.11
CA PRO A 195 2.02 20.24 7.74
C PRO A 195 1.57 21.06 8.94
N THR A 196 1.56 22.38 8.76
CA THR A 196 1.01 23.35 9.73
C THR A 196 -0.18 24.07 9.13
N LYS A 197 -1.12 24.50 9.99
CA LYS A 197 -2.24 25.33 9.54
C LYS A 197 -1.75 26.71 9.10
N PRO A 198 -2.36 27.33 8.07
CA PRO A 198 -3.39 26.76 7.20
C PRO A 198 -2.84 25.68 6.25
N LEU A 199 -3.56 24.54 6.15
CA LEU A 199 -3.05 23.33 5.48
C LEU A 199 -2.90 23.51 3.96
N ALA A 200 -3.87 24.15 3.29
CA ALA A 200 -3.81 24.36 1.85
C ALA A 200 -2.56 25.16 1.41
N PRO A 201 -2.22 26.31 2.02
CA PRO A 201 -0.94 26.99 1.76
C PRO A 201 0.30 26.17 2.08
N TYR A 202 0.26 25.31 3.12
CA TYR A 202 1.39 24.42 3.41
C TYR A 202 1.63 23.44 2.26
N ILE A 203 0.59 22.76 1.79
CA ILE A 203 0.71 21.80 0.69
C ILE A 203 1.19 22.49 -0.60
N GLU A 204 0.72 23.70 -0.89
CA GLU A 204 1.22 24.49 -2.03
C GLU A 204 2.72 24.80 -1.90
N LYS A 205 3.16 25.22 -0.71
CA LYS A 205 4.57 25.46 -0.42
C LYS A 205 5.41 24.19 -0.54
N ALA A 206 4.85 23.02 -0.24
CA ALA A 206 5.55 21.74 -0.38
C ALA A 206 5.76 21.39 -1.85
N VAL A 207 4.74 21.61 -2.69
CA VAL A 207 4.82 21.40 -4.15
C VAL A 207 5.79 22.36 -4.82
N THR A 208 5.85 23.61 -4.37
CA THR A 208 6.79 24.63 -4.89
C THR A 208 8.20 24.51 -4.31
N GLY A 209 8.42 23.60 -3.35
CA GLY A 209 9.73 23.37 -2.72
C GLY A 209 10.14 24.43 -1.69
N VAL A 210 9.23 25.33 -1.33
CA VAL A 210 9.43 26.36 -0.30
C VAL A 210 9.55 25.72 1.09
N VAL A 211 8.68 24.74 1.40
CA VAL A 211 8.87 23.88 2.58
C VAL A 211 9.53 22.57 2.16
N LYS A 212 10.33 22.01 3.07
CA LYS A 212 11.10 20.78 2.87
C LYS A 212 10.70 19.75 3.92
N PRO A 213 10.98 18.45 3.67
CA PRO A 213 10.86 17.42 4.70
C PRO A 213 11.68 17.77 5.94
N LEU A 214 11.22 17.30 7.10
CA LEU A 214 11.95 17.37 8.35
C LEU A 214 13.29 16.64 8.19
N LYS A 215 14.36 17.28 8.66
CA LYS A 215 15.69 16.68 8.73
C LYS A 215 15.84 15.88 10.02
N PRO A 216 16.55 14.74 9.99
CA PRO A 216 16.86 14.03 11.23
C PRO A 216 17.72 14.91 12.17
N PRO A 217 17.56 14.79 13.50
CA PRO A 217 18.48 15.41 14.44
C PRO A 217 19.89 14.85 14.26
N PRO A 218 20.96 15.63 14.54
CA PRO A 218 22.34 15.16 14.41
C PRO A 218 22.68 13.89 15.21
N SER A 219 21.93 13.62 16.29
CA SER A 219 22.10 12.47 17.17
C SER A 219 21.54 11.15 16.61
N VAL A 220 20.74 11.18 15.54
CA VAL A 220 20.13 9.96 14.95
C VAL A 220 20.84 9.64 13.64
N GLN A 221 21.71 8.64 13.68
CA GLN A 221 22.65 8.38 12.58
C GLN A 221 22.22 7.24 11.65
N GLN A 222 21.45 6.25 12.13
CA GLN A 222 21.05 5.08 11.33
C GLN A 222 19.67 4.55 11.73
N TRP A 223 18.99 3.91 10.77
CA TRP A 223 17.77 3.15 10.98
C TRP A 223 18.16 1.70 11.23
N GLN A 224 17.62 1.10 12.30
CA GLN A 224 17.76 -0.32 12.59
C GLN A 224 16.34 -0.92 12.66
N PRO A 225 16.01 -1.94 11.87
CA PRO A 225 14.71 -2.61 11.94
C PRO A 225 14.60 -3.38 13.27
N GLU A 226 13.44 -3.36 13.91
CA GLU A 226 13.18 -4.00 15.21
C GLU A 226 12.46 -5.36 15.09
N ALA A 227 12.44 -5.98 13.90
CA ALA A 227 11.65 -7.18 13.63
C ALA A 227 11.90 -8.30 14.67
N GLU A 228 10.85 -8.66 15.42
CA GLU A 228 10.87 -9.82 16.31
C GLU A 228 10.92 -11.13 15.50
N PRO A 229 11.54 -12.20 16.03
CA PRO A 229 11.59 -13.49 15.36
C PRO A 229 10.17 -14.08 15.21
N ASP A 230 9.80 -14.36 13.95
CA ASP A 230 8.66 -15.16 13.47
C ASP A 230 8.02 -16.11 14.52
N VAL A 231 7.04 -15.62 15.29
CA VAL A 231 6.13 -16.47 16.06
C VAL A 231 4.88 -16.72 15.20
N TYR A 232 5.02 -17.57 14.19
CA TYR A 232 3.88 -18.10 13.46
C TYR A 232 3.37 -19.35 14.20
N SER A 233 2.24 -19.23 14.92
CA SER A 233 1.31 -20.35 15.12
C SER A 233 0.12 -20.14 14.19
N ASP A 234 -0.17 -21.17 13.37
CA ASP A 234 -1.16 -21.14 12.29
C ASP A 234 -2.63 -21.20 12.77
N ASP A 235 -2.92 -21.04 14.07
CA ASP A 235 -4.25 -21.37 14.62
C ASP A 235 -5.18 -20.20 14.93
N GLU A 236 -4.76 -18.94 14.73
CA GLU A 236 -5.63 -17.80 15.04
C GLU A 236 -6.21 -17.13 13.78
N ALA A 237 -7.00 -17.92 13.06
CA ALA A 237 -8.03 -17.43 12.16
C ALA A 237 -9.11 -16.71 12.99
N TYR A 238 -8.91 -15.43 13.30
CA TYR A 238 -9.91 -14.67 14.04
C TYR A 238 -11.10 -14.27 13.17
N SER A 239 -12.17 -14.97 13.48
CA SER A 239 -13.55 -14.78 13.06
C SER A 239 -14.03 -13.36 13.29
N ASP A 240 -14.52 -12.74 12.22
CA ASP A 240 -15.51 -11.69 12.29
C ASP A 240 -16.83 -12.33 12.76
N THR A 241 -17.15 -12.22 14.06
CA THR A 241 -18.50 -12.49 14.56
C THR A 241 -19.01 -11.29 15.33
N GLU A 242 -19.54 -10.31 14.60
CA GLU A 242 -20.91 -9.90 14.87
C GLU A 242 -21.80 -11.13 14.57
N ARG A 243 -22.17 -11.87 15.62
CA ARG A 243 -22.90 -13.14 15.54
C ARG A 243 -24.33 -12.90 15.01
N MET A 244 -24.64 -13.39 13.81
CA MET A 244 -26.00 -13.56 13.28
C MET A 244 -26.47 -15.00 13.54
N PRO A 245 -27.78 -15.27 13.74
CA PRO A 245 -28.27 -16.46 14.43
C PRO A 245 -28.12 -17.75 13.61
N GLU A 246 -27.84 -18.84 14.34
CA GLU A 246 -27.46 -20.16 13.83
C GLU A 246 -28.62 -20.92 13.16
N GLY A 247 -28.30 -21.52 12.01
CA GLY A 247 -29.08 -22.55 11.34
C GLY A 247 -28.14 -23.57 10.69
N GLN A 248 -28.22 -24.80 11.16
CA GLN A 248 -27.40 -26.00 10.91
C GLN A 248 -27.02 -26.28 9.44
N HIS A 249 -25.77 -26.72 9.19
CA HIS A 249 -25.40 -27.87 8.33
C HIS A 249 -23.88 -28.20 8.40
N PRO A 250 -23.43 -29.40 7.93
CA PRO A 250 -22.38 -30.19 8.58
C PRO A 250 -20.99 -30.16 7.90
N GLY A 251 -19.97 -30.48 8.71
CA GLY A 251 -18.87 -31.41 8.39
C GLY A 251 -17.91 -31.08 7.23
N VAL A 252 -16.74 -30.53 7.57
CA VAL A 252 -15.59 -30.33 6.68
C VAL A 252 -14.84 -31.64 6.45
N GLY A 253 -14.68 -32.01 5.18
CA GLY A 253 -13.77 -33.07 4.72
C GLY A 253 -13.58 -32.95 3.20
N ASP A 254 -12.35 -33.17 2.72
CA ASP A 254 -11.96 -33.26 1.29
C ASP A 254 -11.63 -31.97 0.51
N ALA A 255 -10.76 -31.11 1.04
CA ALA A 255 -10.03 -30.10 0.23
C ALA A 255 -8.66 -30.59 -0.30
N ALA A 256 -8.18 -31.76 0.14
CA ALA A 256 -6.89 -32.33 -0.28
C ALA A 256 -6.95 -33.14 -1.60
N LYS A 257 -8.13 -33.32 -2.21
CA LYS A 257 -8.29 -34.11 -3.45
C LYS A 257 -8.42 -33.30 -4.75
N GLN A 258 -8.39 -31.97 -4.70
CA GLN A 258 -8.68 -31.14 -5.88
C GLN A 258 -7.45 -30.45 -6.51
N ALA A 259 -6.25 -30.69 -5.98
CA ALA A 259 -4.98 -30.15 -6.50
C ALA A 259 -4.23 -31.10 -7.48
N ALA A 260 -4.87 -32.16 -7.98
CA ALA A 260 -4.24 -33.15 -8.88
C ALA A 260 -4.81 -33.13 -10.32
N ARG A 261 -5.44 -32.05 -10.78
CA ARG A 261 -6.12 -31.99 -12.10
C ARG A 261 -5.48 -31.10 -13.17
N TYR A 262 -4.33 -30.48 -12.93
CA TYR A 262 -3.63 -29.72 -13.98
C TYR A 262 -2.12 -29.94 -13.91
N ALA A 263 -1.66 -31.07 -14.44
CA ALA A 263 -0.29 -31.27 -14.89
C ALA A 263 -0.30 -31.52 -16.40
N PRO A 264 0.53 -30.83 -17.21
CA PRO A 264 0.61 -31.06 -18.65
C PRO A 264 1.30 -32.42 -18.95
N PRO A 265 0.87 -33.18 -19.97
CA PRO A 265 1.42 -34.50 -20.25
C PRO A 265 2.84 -34.42 -20.84
N SER A 266 3.75 -35.19 -20.26
CA SER A 266 5.07 -35.53 -20.80
C SER A 266 4.92 -36.43 -22.02
N GLN A 267 5.42 -35.99 -23.18
CA GLN A 267 5.52 -36.82 -24.37
C GLN A 267 6.79 -37.69 -24.28
N THR A 268 6.62 -38.97 -23.98
CA THR A 268 7.59 -40.02 -24.30
C THR A 268 7.24 -40.57 -25.68
N GLY A 269 8.13 -40.35 -26.67
CA GLY A 269 7.99 -40.88 -28.02
C GLY A 269 8.35 -42.36 -28.11
N PRO A 270 7.72 -43.14 -29.01
CA PRO A 270 8.04 -44.55 -29.22
C PRO A 270 9.15 -44.77 -30.25
N GLU A 271 9.65 -46.00 -30.19
CA GLU A 271 10.77 -46.59 -30.90
C GLU A 271 10.79 -46.46 -32.43
N VAL A 272 12.01 -46.54 -32.94
CA VAL A 272 12.44 -46.51 -34.33
C VAL A 272 12.15 -47.85 -35.02
N SER A 273 11.47 -47.81 -36.17
CA SER A 273 11.55 -48.85 -37.20
C SER A 273 11.44 -48.23 -38.61
N SER A 274 12.60 -48.02 -39.23
CA SER A 274 12.91 -47.84 -40.66
C SER A 274 12.22 -48.92 -41.52
N ARG A 275 11.80 -48.79 -42.80
CA ARG A 275 12.14 -48.01 -44.03
C ARG A 275 11.12 -48.48 -45.13
N PRO A 276 11.11 -48.03 -46.42
CA PRO A 276 11.96 -47.03 -47.09
C PRO A 276 11.23 -45.98 -47.97
N ASN A 277 11.77 -44.77 -47.91
CA ASN A 277 12.24 -43.89 -49.00
C ASN A 277 11.69 -44.06 -50.45
N ARG A 278 11.01 -43.02 -50.96
CA ARG A 278 10.92 -42.72 -52.41
C ARG A 278 11.43 -41.29 -52.64
N LYS A 279 12.66 -41.18 -53.13
CA LYS A 279 13.34 -39.92 -53.47
C LYS A 279 12.70 -39.25 -54.69
N ARG A 280 12.65 -37.91 -54.63
CA ARG A 280 12.44 -36.99 -55.75
C ARG A 280 13.62 -37.04 -56.74
N GLY A 281 13.29 -36.83 -58.01
CA GLY A 281 13.99 -35.88 -58.89
C GLY A 281 15.22 -36.35 -59.65
N ARG A 282 15.13 -36.34 -60.99
CA ARG A 282 16.22 -35.97 -61.89
C ARG A 282 15.65 -35.40 -63.20
N HIS A 283 15.94 -34.14 -63.45
CA HIS A 283 16.19 -33.60 -64.78
C HIS A 283 17.66 -33.19 -64.78
N VAL A 284 18.43 -33.64 -65.78
CA VAL A 284 19.38 -32.88 -66.61
C VAL A 284 20.02 -33.89 -67.58
N GLN A 285 19.84 -33.60 -68.87
CA GLN A 285 20.50 -34.11 -70.09
C GLN A 285 20.42 -35.60 -70.43
#